data_AF-A0A0G1PHY6-F1
#
_entry.id   AF-A0A0G1PHY6-F1
#
_cell.length_a   1.000
_cell.length_b   1.000
_cell.length_c   1.000
_cell.angle_alpha   90.00
_cell.angle_beta   90.00
_cell.angle_gamma   90.00
#
_symmetry.space_group_name_H-M   'P 1'
#
loop_
_entity.id
_entity.type
_entity.pdbx_description
1 polymer ?
#
loop_
_entity_poly.entity_id
_entity_poly.type
_entity_poly.pdbx_seq_one_letter_code
_entity_poly.pdbx_strand_id
1 'polypeptide(L)'
;MASPEFERQKFSTRTIKLADYGLDILGYVIITNDKMIKEHPEVVRGFARATLRGLAYMIDHPDEAVDIAMTRFDGLNRDTERKRLEVWIPYLWNQDAQQYGLGHQSKERWEQTEDVLYRTGFNDKRIDPTTVYTTEFLSS
;
A
#
# COMPACT_ATOMS: atom_id res chain seq x y z
N MET A 1 2.59 14.89 6.36
CA MET A 1 2.56 14.91 7.83
C MET A 1 3.89 14.36 8.30
N ALA A 2 4.43 14.87 9.39
CA ALA A 2 5.63 14.33 9.99
C ALA A 2 5.37 12.89 10.48
N SER A 3 6.42 12.07 10.60
CA SER A 3 6.29 10.80 11.32
C SER A 3 5.80 11.11 12.75
N PRO A 4 4.77 10.42 13.28
CA PRO A 4 4.28 10.65 14.64
C PRO A 4 5.39 10.53 15.72
N GLU A 5 6.46 9.79 15.40
CA GLU A 5 7.64 9.66 16.26
C GLU A 5 8.43 10.98 16.39
N PHE A 6 8.59 11.73 15.30
CA PHE A 6 9.30 13.01 15.34
C PHE A 6 8.51 14.08 16.10
N GLU A 7 7.19 14.06 15.98
CA GLU A 7 6.32 14.96 16.75
C GLU A 7 6.41 14.68 18.25
N ARG A 8 6.39 13.39 18.63
CA ARG A 8 6.58 12.95 20.02
C ARG A 8 7.90 13.42 20.61
N GLN A 9 8.98 13.35 19.82
CA GLN A 9 10.31 13.80 20.23
C GLN A 9 10.49 15.32 20.10
N LYS A 10 9.44 16.07 19.74
CA LYS A 10 9.41 17.54 19.58
C LYS A 10 10.41 18.07 18.55
N PHE A 11 10.72 17.28 17.53
CA PHE A 11 11.51 17.77 16.41
C PHE A 11 10.67 18.68 15.51
N SER A 12 11.26 19.79 15.07
CA SER A 12 10.71 20.56 13.96
C SER A 12 10.91 19.77 12.67
N THR A 13 9.85 19.62 11.88
CA THR A 13 9.89 18.84 10.64
C THR A 13 9.32 19.62 9.47
N ARG A 14 9.82 19.31 8.27
CA ARG A 14 9.26 19.77 7.01
C ARG A 14 9.06 18.55 6.12
N THR A 15 7.86 18.40 5.57
CA THR A 15 7.56 17.33 4.61
C THR A 15 7.80 17.82 3.20
N ILE A 16 8.56 17.07 2.41
CA ILE A 16 8.66 17.21 0.96
C ILE A 16 7.98 15.98 0.36
N LYS A 17 6.85 16.14 -0.32
CA LYS A 17 6.18 15.03 -1.00
C LYS A 17 6.75 14.90 -2.40
N LEU A 18 7.29 13.73 -2.73
CA LEU A 18 7.88 13.49 -4.05
C LEU A 18 6.85 13.62 -5.18
N ALA A 19 5.58 13.28 -4.91
CA ALA A 19 4.47 13.46 -5.84
C ALA A 19 4.29 14.93 -6.30
N ASP A 20 4.53 15.91 -5.41
CA ASP A 20 4.45 17.34 -5.75
C ASP A 20 5.53 17.77 -6.77
N TYR A 21 6.54 16.92 -7.01
CA TYR A 21 7.64 17.12 -7.94
C TYR A 21 7.62 16.12 -9.11
N GLY A 22 6.46 15.51 -9.38
CA GLY A 22 6.28 14.61 -10.52
C GLY A 22 6.82 13.19 -10.32
N LEU A 23 7.14 12.81 -9.08
CA LEU A 23 7.52 11.45 -8.67
C LEU A 23 6.36 10.81 -7.92
N ASP A 24 5.25 10.61 -8.62
CA ASP A 24 4.05 9.96 -8.09
C ASP A 24 3.97 8.53 -8.65
N ILE A 25 4.39 7.59 -7.81
CA ILE A 25 4.51 6.16 -8.13
C ILE A 25 3.67 5.33 -7.17
N LEU A 26 3.33 4.10 -7.56
CA LEU A 26 2.77 3.12 -6.64
C LEU A 26 3.71 2.90 -5.45
N GLY A 27 3.18 3.03 -4.24
CA GLY A 27 3.96 2.94 -3.00
C GLY A 27 4.17 1.51 -2.52
N TYR A 28 3.09 0.84 -2.10
CA TYR A 28 3.13 -0.53 -1.60
C TYR A 28 2.23 -1.43 -2.43
N VAL A 29 2.74 -2.60 -2.79
CA VAL A 29 2.05 -3.65 -3.53
C VAL A 29 2.35 -5.02 -2.92
N ILE A 30 1.44 -5.97 -3.08
CA ILE A 30 1.68 -7.39 -2.76
C ILE A 30 2.26 -8.05 -4.00
N ILE A 31 3.39 -8.75 -3.83
CA ILE A 31 4.08 -9.43 -4.92
C ILE A 31 4.22 -10.92 -4.65
N THR A 32 4.18 -11.71 -5.71
CA THR A 32 4.54 -13.13 -5.74
C THR A 32 5.16 -13.45 -7.10
N ASN A 33 5.65 -14.67 -7.30
CA ASN A 33 6.23 -15.09 -8.58
C ASN A 33 5.22 -15.86 -9.45
N ASP A 34 5.50 -15.92 -10.76
CA ASP A 34 4.65 -16.60 -11.75
C ASP A 34 4.47 -18.09 -11.45
N LYS A 35 5.47 -18.74 -10.87
CA LYS A 35 5.39 -20.15 -10.48
C LYS A 35 4.30 -20.35 -9.42
N MET A 36 4.24 -19.49 -8.41
CA MET A 36 3.22 -19.54 -7.36
C MET A 36 1.82 -19.26 -7.91
N ILE A 37 1.70 -18.30 -8.82
CA ILE A 37 0.44 -17.99 -9.52
C ILE A 37 -0.06 -19.20 -10.32
N LYS A 38 0.85 -19.86 -11.05
CA LYS A 38 0.52 -20.98 -11.94
C LYS A 38 0.26 -22.28 -11.18
N GLU A 39 1.07 -22.59 -10.18
CA GLU A 39 1.04 -23.89 -9.49
C GLU A 39 0.07 -23.88 -8.28
N HIS A 40 -0.15 -22.72 -7.66
CA HIS A 40 -0.95 -22.58 -6.44
C HIS A 40 -1.92 -21.37 -6.48
N PRO A 41 -2.75 -21.21 -7.53
CA PRO A 41 -3.62 -20.04 -7.69
C PRO A 41 -4.64 -19.88 -6.54
N GLU A 42 -5.10 -20.98 -5.95
CA GLU A 42 -6.01 -20.97 -4.79
C GLU A 42 -5.35 -20.41 -3.53
N VAL A 43 -4.05 -20.65 -3.33
CA VAL A 43 -3.29 -20.07 -2.22
C VAL A 43 -3.12 -18.57 -2.44
N VAL A 44 -2.81 -18.14 -3.66
CA VAL A 44 -2.70 -16.71 -4.01
C VAL A 44 -4.03 -16.00 -3.77
N ARG A 45 -5.15 -16.56 -4.25
CA ARG A 45 -6.50 -16.03 -4.01
C ARG A 45 -6.85 -16.00 -2.51
N GLY A 46 -6.51 -17.06 -1.79
CA GLY A 46 -6.73 -17.16 -0.35
C GLY A 46 -5.97 -16.09 0.43
N PHE A 47 -4.70 -15.89 0.12
CA PHE A 47 -3.85 -14.88 0.72
C PHE A 47 -4.33 -13.46 0.41
N ALA A 48 -4.65 -13.16 -0.85
CA ALA A 48 -5.17 -11.86 -1.26
C ALA A 48 -6.47 -11.54 -0.50
N ARG A 49 -7.44 -12.45 -0.51
CA ARG A 49 -8.71 -12.28 0.20
C ARG A 49 -8.53 -12.11 1.71
N ALA A 50 -7.68 -12.91 2.35
CA ALA A 50 -7.44 -12.80 3.79
C ALA A 50 -6.77 -11.46 4.15
N THR A 51 -5.79 -11.03 3.37
CA THR A 51 -5.11 -9.74 3.54
C THR A 51 -6.07 -8.58 3.40
N LEU A 52 -6.90 -8.57 2.35
CA LEU A 52 -7.90 -7.52 2.13
C LEU A 52 -8.95 -7.46 3.23
N ARG A 53 -9.39 -8.60 3.76
CA ARG A 53 -10.27 -8.63 4.94
C ARG A 53 -9.62 -8.01 6.17
N GLY A 54 -8.34 -8.29 6.42
CA GLY A 54 -7.59 -7.68 7.51
C GLY A 54 -7.44 -6.16 7.36
N LEU A 55 -7.15 -5.70 6.13
CA LEU A 55 -7.07 -4.26 5.84
C LEU A 55 -8.42 -3.57 5.98
N ALA A 56 -9.52 -4.17 5.49
CA ALA A 56 -10.86 -3.64 5.67
C ALA A 56 -11.23 -3.53 7.16
N TYR A 57 -10.96 -4.59 7.94
CA TYR A 57 -11.18 -4.57 9.38
C TYR A 57 -10.37 -3.47 10.08
N MET A 58 -9.10 -3.28 9.69
CA MET A 58 -8.25 -2.22 10.23
C MET A 58 -8.78 -0.82 9.91
N ILE A 59 -9.34 -0.62 8.72
CA ILE A 59 -9.96 0.66 8.31
C ILE A 59 -11.20 0.94 9.15
N ASP A 60 -12.05 -0.07 9.38
CA ASP A 60 -13.31 0.07 10.11
C ASP A 60 -13.12 0.12 11.64
N HIS A 61 -12.07 -0.54 12.15
CA HIS A 61 -11.77 -0.71 13.58
C HIS A 61 -10.31 -0.33 13.92
N PRO A 62 -9.88 0.92 13.69
CA PRO A 62 -8.48 1.30 13.80
C PRO A 62 -7.92 1.19 15.22
N ASP A 63 -8.72 1.45 16.26
CA ASP A 63 -8.26 1.32 17.64
C ASP A 63 -7.99 -0.15 18.03
N GLU A 64 -8.90 -1.04 17.66
CA GLU A 64 -8.74 -2.48 17.91
C GLU A 64 -7.59 -3.06 17.09
N ALA A 65 -7.41 -2.62 15.85
CA ALA A 65 -6.28 -3.05 15.02
C ALA A 65 -4.92 -2.67 15.65
N VAL A 66 -4.82 -1.48 16.23
CA VAL A 66 -3.63 -1.07 17.00
C VAL A 66 -3.46 -1.97 18.23
N ASP A 67 -4.53 -2.22 18.98
CA ASP A 67 -4.47 -3.08 20.18
C ASP A 67 -4.01 -4.50 19.83
N ILE A 68 -4.51 -5.09 18.74
CA ILE A 68 -4.05 -6.37 18.21
C ILE A 68 -2.55 -6.30 17.89
N ALA A 69 -2.08 -5.25 17.21
CA ALA A 69 -0.66 -5.09 16.90
C ALA A 69 0.21 -4.98 18.17
N MET A 70 -0.26 -4.30 19.21
CA MET A 70 0.46 -4.17 20.49
C MET A 70 0.69 -5.54 21.15
N THR A 71 -0.21 -6.52 20.95
CA THR A 71 -0.03 -7.88 21.49
C THR A 71 1.01 -8.71 20.75
N ARG A 72 1.43 -8.29 19.54
CA ARG A 72 2.28 -9.08 18.64
C ARG A 72 3.70 -8.56 18.50
N PHE A 73 3.91 -7.26 18.72
CA PHE A 73 5.20 -6.62 18.49
C PHE A 73 5.63 -5.81 19.72
N ASP A 74 6.78 -6.17 20.28
CA ASP A 74 7.41 -5.41 21.35
C ASP A 74 7.93 -4.06 20.83
N GLY A 75 7.93 -3.05 21.70
CA GLY A 75 8.49 -1.72 21.41
C GLY A 75 7.58 -0.79 20.62
N LEU A 76 6.36 -1.22 20.24
CA LEU A 76 5.37 -0.32 19.68
C LEU A 76 4.79 0.61 20.74
N ASN A 77 4.36 1.79 20.30
CA ASN A 77 3.57 2.68 21.13
C ASN A 77 2.21 2.94 20.52
N ARG A 78 1.17 2.61 21.29
CA ARG A 78 -0.24 2.70 20.88
C ARG A 78 -0.62 4.03 20.24
N ASP A 79 -0.29 5.15 20.87
CA ASP A 79 -0.70 6.48 20.38
C ASP A 79 0.03 6.87 19.09
N THR A 80 1.30 6.46 18.94
CA THR A 80 2.04 6.67 17.68
C THR A 80 1.45 5.82 16.55
N GLU A 81 1.15 4.56 16.83
CA GLU A 81 0.60 3.65 15.80
C GLU A 81 -0.83 4.03 15.42
N ARG A 82 -1.63 4.54 16.37
CA ARG A 82 -2.97 5.05 16.07
C ARG A 82 -2.93 6.29 15.17
N LYS A 83 -2.02 7.22 15.44
CA LYS A 83 -1.75 8.36 14.55
C LYS A 83 -1.18 7.93 13.20
N ARG A 84 -0.39 6.86 13.17
CA ARG A 84 0.10 6.28 11.91
C ARG A 84 -1.07 5.79 11.07
N LEU A 85 -2.02 5.05 11.64
CA LEU A 85 -3.20 4.60 10.90
C LEU A 85 -4.02 5.76 10.32
N GLU A 86 -4.19 6.86 11.06
CA GLU A 86 -4.82 8.09 10.56
C GLU A 86 -4.18 8.62 9.27
N VAL A 87 -2.86 8.52 9.16
CA VAL A 87 -2.13 8.92 7.95
C VAL A 87 -2.29 7.90 6.84
N TRP A 88 -2.30 6.60 7.16
CA TRP A 88 -2.29 5.51 6.18
C TRP A 88 -3.66 5.19 5.57
N ILE A 89 -4.74 5.26 6.36
CA ILE A 89 -6.08 4.90 5.91
C ILE A 89 -6.51 5.67 4.65
N PRO A 90 -6.27 7.00 4.52
CA PRO A 90 -6.60 7.74 3.29
C PRO A 90 -5.85 7.25 2.04
N TYR A 91 -4.66 6.66 2.17
CA TYR A 91 -3.94 6.09 1.03
C TYR A 91 -4.48 4.71 0.63
N LEU A 92 -4.97 3.94 1.59
CA LEU A 92 -5.60 2.63 1.36
C LEU A 92 -7.02 2.79 0.79
N TRP A 93 -7.83 3.67 1.41
CA TRP A 93 -9.21 3.97 1.02
C TRP A 93 -9.29 5.19 0.09
N ASN A 94 -8.45 5.18 -0.96
CA ASN A 94 -8.37 6.24 -1.96
C ASN A 94 -9.51 6.15 -3.00
N GLN A 95 -9.47 7.01 -4.03
CA GLN A 95 -10.49 7.05 -5.08
C GLN A 95 -10.63 5.72 -5.83
N ASP A 96 -9.53 5.06 -6.19
CA ASP A 96 -9.55 3.75 -6.86
C ASP A 96 -10.19 2.70 -5.96
N ALA A 97 -9.85 2.68 -4.67
CA ALA A 97 -10.45 1.75 -3.72
C ALA A 97 -11.96 1.99 -3.53
N GLN A 98 -12.40 3.25 -3.55
CA GLN A 98 -13.83 3.60 -3.48
C GLN A 98 -14.58 3.20 -4.75
N GLN A 99 -13.95 3.30 -5.91
CA GLN A 99 -14.58 3.01 -7.20
C GLN A 99 -14.58 1.52 -7.55
N TYR A 100 -13.47 0.81 -7.27
CA TYR A 100 -13.23 -0.55 -7.73
C TYR A 100 -13.07 -1.57 -6.60
N GLY A 101 -13.03 -1.12 -5.35
CA GLY A 101 -12.81 -1.94 -4.16
C GLY A 101 -11.36 -1.93 -3.66
N LEU A 102 -11.19 -2.23 -2.37
CA LEU A 102 -9.89 -2.23 -1.70
C LEU A 102 -8.89 -3.18 -2.39
N GLY A 103 -7.67 -2.69 -2.60
CA GLY A 103 -6.59 -3.44 -3.23
C GLY A 103 -6.59 -3.45 -4.75
N HIS A 104 -7.60 -2.84 -5.39
CA HIS A 104 -7.58 -2.65 -6.84
C HIS A 104 -6.38 -1.82 -7.28
N GLN A 105 -5.82 -2.20 -8.44
CA GLN A 105 -4.70 -1.51 -9.07
C GLN A 105 -5.10 -1.14 -10.49
N SER A 106 -5.19 0.16 -10.77
CA SER A 106 -5.57 0.68 -12.07
C SER A 106 -4.39 0.67 -13.05
N LYS A 107 -4.69 0.48 -14.34
CA LYS A 107 -3.69 0.49 -15.42
C LYS A 107 -2.99 1.84 -15.50
N GLU A 108 -3.76 2.90 -15.31
CA GLU A 108 -3.32 4.29 -15.36
C GLU A 108 -2.22 4.58 -14.33
N ARG A 109 -2.37 4.08 -13.10
CA ARG A 109 -1.35 4.24 -12.04
C ARG A 109 -0.07 3.47 -12.33
N TRP A 110 -0.19 2.29 -12.93
CA TRP A 110 0.93 1.49 -13.37
C TRP A 110 1.68 2.14 -14.54
N GLU A 111 0.97 2.71 -15.51
CA GLU A 111 1.54 3.50 -16.62
C GLU A 111 2.23 4.77 -16.11
N GLN A 112 1.61 5.49 -15.15
CA GLN A 112 2.22 6.66 -14.52
C GLN A 112 3.52 6.28 -13.78
N THR A 113 3.51 5.16 -13.04
CA THR A 113 4.70 4.65 -12.36
C THR A 113 5.80 4.31 -13.36
N GLU A 114 5.46 3.63 -14.45
CA GLU A 114 6.40 3.30 -15.52
C GLU A 114 7.01 4.54 -16.18
N ASP A 115 6.22 5.57 -16.46
CA ASP A 115 6.72 6.82 -17.05
C ASP A 115 7.75 7.50 -16.14
N VAL A 116 7.47 7.53 -14.82
CA VAL A 116 8.42 8.06 -13.84
C VAL A 116 9.71 7.24 -13.82
N LEU A 117 9.63 5.91 -13.75
CA LEU A 117 10.81 5.04 -13.72
C LEU A 117 11.64 5.14 -15.00
N TYR A 118 11.00 5.26 -16.16
CA TYR A 118 11.69 5.44 -17.43
C TYR A 118 12.36 6.82 -17.53
N ARG A 119 11.62 7.90 -17.27
CA ARG A 119 12.12 9.28 -17.41
C ARG A 119 13.21 9.63 -16.40
N THR A 120 13.24 8.95 -15.25
CA THR A 120 14.30 9.10 -14.23
C THR A 120 15.52 8.22 -14.50
N GLY A 121 15.49 7.37 -15.54
CA GLY A 121 16.58 6.46 -15.88
C GLY A 121 16.69 5.23 -14.96
N PHE A 122 15.65 4.93 -14.17
CA PHE A 122 15.60 3.69 -13.38
C PHE A 122 15.38 2.47 -14.27
N ASN A 123 14.54 2.62 -15.31
CA ASN A 123 14.36 1.62 -16.35
C ASN A 123 15.09 2.06 -17.63
N ASP A 124 16.00 1.23 -18.14
CA ASP A 124 16.72 1.49 -19.40
C ASP A 124 15.80 1.54 -20.64
N LYS A 125 14.64 0.88 -20.55
CA LYS A 125 13.63 0.79 -21.60
C LYS A 125 12.23 0.81 -20.99
N ARG A 126 11.25 1.19 -21.80
CA ARG A 126 9.86 1.10 -21.38
C ARG A 126 9.42 -0.35 -21.11
N ILE A 127 8.60 -0.53 -20.09
CA ILE A 127 8.01 -1.82 -19.70
C ILE A 127 6.51 -1.73 -19.96
N ASP A 128 5.91 -2.77 -20.55
CA ASP A 128 4.45 -2.84 -20.60
C ASP A 128 3.92 -3.17 -19.20
N PRO A 129 3.22 -2.24 -18.51
CA PRO A 129 2.84 -2.48 -17.14
C PRO A 129 1.85 -3.65 -17.01
N THR A 130 1.08 -3.96 -18.06
CA THR A 130 0.14 -5.10 -18.04
C THR A 130 0.82 -6.46 -17.90
N THR A 131 2.15 -6.51 -18.05
CA THR A 131 2.96 -7.72 -17.87
C THR A 131 3.47 -7.91 -16.43
N VAL A 132 3.32 -6.91 -15.55
CA VAL A 132 3.91 -6.92 -14.19
C VAL A 132 2.87 -6.83 -13.06
N TYR A 133 1.58 -6.76 -13.38
CA TYR A 133 0.52 -6.83 -12.37
C TYR A 133 -0.73 -7.56 -12.88
N THR A 134 -1.55 -8.05 -11.95
CA THR A 134 -2.88 -8.61 -12.23
C THR A 134 -3.83 -8.34 -11.08
N THR A 135 -5.11 -8.18 -11.38
CA THR A 135 -6.20 -8.01 -10.39
C THR A 135 -7.09 -9.25 -10.29
N GLU A 136 -6.76 -10.35 -10.98
CA GLU A 136 -7.60 -11.57 -11.07
C GLU A 136 -7.82 -12.28 -9.73
N PHE A 137 -6.98 -11.99 -8.74
CA PHE A 137 -7.01 -12.57 -7.39
C PHE A 137 -7.75 -11.71 -6.36
N LEU A 138 -8.24 -10.53 -6.75
CA LEU A 138 -8.94 -9.60 -5.86
C LEU A 138 -10.44 -9.90 -5.75
N SER A 139 -11.02 -10.49 -6.80
CA SER A 139 -12.41 -10.95 -6.81
C SER A 139 -12.56 -12.29 -6.08
N SER A 140 -13.62 -12.37 -5.26
CA SER A 140 -14.11 -13.59 -4.63
C SER A 140 -14.60 -14.60 -5.66
#